data_AF-A0A521V2K2-F1
#
_entry.id   AF-A0A521V2K2-F1
#
_cell.length_a   1.000
_cell.length_b   1.000
_cell.length_c   1.000
_cell.angle_alpha   90.00
_cell.angle_beta   90.00
_cell.angle_gamma   90.00
#
_symmetry.space_group_name_H-M   'P 1'
#
loop_
_entity.id
_entity.type
_entity.pdbx_description
1 polymer ?
#
loop_
_entity_poly.entity_id
_entity_poly.type
_entity_poly.pdbx_seq_one_letter_code
_entity_poly.pdbx_strand_id
1 'polypeptide(L)'
;MQHPFEEALSVSIEHLEFEFKGFQAIGWADFWLNPRQLRGSDFLMRWSQGVWSENRLMDAVNKTDEYFALPYGPSGTAPTDDVRAYELYFERLEKAGYGLALDEAERLVAEGLVLPTEQIFQAPGGATTKKAIFKF
;
A
#
# COMPACT_ATOMS: atom_id res chain seq x y z
N MET A 1 4.18 -36.01 -5.18
CA MET A 1 5.23 -34.96 -5.28
C MET A 1 4.49 -33.64 -5.30
N GLN A 2 4.64 -32.83 -4.27
CA GLN A 2 3.90 -31.57 -4.15
C GLN A 2 4.53 -30.54 -5.08
N HIS A 3 3.72 -29.74 -5.78
CA HIS A 3 4.22 -28.80 -6.77
C HIS A 3 5.00 -27.67 -6.07
N PRO A 4 6.13 -27.18 -6.61
CA PRO A 4 6.92 -26.11 -5.98
C PRO A 4 6.12 -24.85 -5.64
N PHE A 5 5.07 -24.59 -6.41
CA PHE A 5 4.11 -23.51 -6.15
C PHE A 5 3.24 -23.76 -4.91
N GLU A 6 2.82 -25.00 -4.65
CA GLU A 6 2.06 -25.32 -3.43
C GLU A 6 2.94 -25.22 -2.18
N GLU A 7 4.21 -25.60 -2.29
CA GLU A 7 5.17 -25.46 -1.20
C GLU A 7 5.39 -23.97 -0.87
N ALA A 8 5.58 -23.14 -1.89
CA ALA A 8 5.77 -21.68 -1.74
C ALA A 8 4.53 -20.93 -1.20
N LEU A 9 3.33 -21.46 -1.41
CA LEU A 9 2.06 -20.89 -0.94
C LEU A 9 1.50 -21.55 0.32
N SER A 10 2.15 -22.60 0.81
CA SER A 10 1.74 -23.25 2.05
C SER A 10 1.94 -22.29 3.23
N VAL A 11 0.90 -22.17 4.06
CA VAL A 11 0.93 -21.40 5.30
C VAL A 11 0.55 -22.31 6.45
N SER A 12 1.04 -21.98 7.65
CA SER A 12 0.73 -22.78 8.84
C SER A 12 -0.73 -22.58 9.26
N ILE A 13 -1.31 -23.60 9.92
CA ILE A 13 -2.69 -23.52 10.42
C ILE A 13 -2.84 -22.38 11.43
N GLU A 14 -1.81 -22.15 12.24
CA GLU A 14 -1.79 -21.09 13.25
C GLU A 14 -1.86 -19.70 12.60
N HIS A 15 -1.26 -19.54 11.41
CA HIS A 15 -1.34 -18.30 10.64
C HIS A 15 -2.77 -18.05 10.12
N LEU A 16 -3.43 -19.10 9.61
CA LEU A 16 -4.84 -19.01 9.20
C LEU A 16 -5.75 -18.68 10.38
N GLU A 17 -5.56 -19.35 11.52
CA GLU A 17 -6.34 -19.09 12.73
C GLU A 17 -6.17 -17.65 13.24
N PHE A 18 -4.96 -17.08 13.11
CA PHE A 18 -4.69 -15.70 13.47
C PHE A 18 -5.35 -14.71 12.50
N GLU A 19 -5.28 -14.94 11.18
CA GLU A 19 -5.96 -14.09 10.19
C GLU A 19 -7.47 -14.11 10.34
N PHE A 20 -8.06 -15.27 10.62
CA PHE A 20 -9.51 -15.41 10.79
C PHE A 20 -10.00 -15.03 12.20
N LYS A 21 -9.11 -14.58 13.08
CA LYS A 21 -9.45 -14.20 14.46
C LYS A 21 -10.36 -12.97 14.47
N GLY A 22 -11.63 -13.17 14.84
CA GLY A 22 -12.65 -12.12 14.88
C GLY A 22 -13.74 -12.26 13.81
N PHE A 23 -13.59 -13.19 12.87
CA PHE A 23 -14.68 -13.57 11.97
C PHE A 23 -15.54 -14.65 12.63
N GLN A 24 -16.84 -14.42 12.71
CA GLN A 24 -17.77 -15.44 13.18
C GLN A 24 -18.04 -16.42 12.04
N ALA A 25 -17.97 -17.72 12.32
CA ALA A 25 -18.36 -18.74 11.34
C ALA A 25 -19.83 -18.51 10.94
N ILE A 26 -20.04 -18.06 9.72
CA ILE A 26 -21.37 -17.82 9.17
C ILE A 26 -21.95 -19.20 8.81
N GLY A 27 -23.17 -19.50 9.23
CA GLY A 27 -23.84 -20.74 8.84
C GLY A 27 -23.88 -20.88 7.32
N TRP A 28 -23.77 -22.11 6.81
CA TRP A 28 -23.93 -22.38 5.38
C TRP A 28 -25.25 -21.78 4.91
N ALA A 29 -25.18 -20.72 4.11
CA ALA A 29 -26.37 -20.15 3.50
C ALA A 29 -26.85 -21.10 2.41
N ASP A 30 -28.15 -21.40 2.36
CA ASP A 30 -28.81 -22.13 1.27
C ASP A 30 -28.78 -21.36 -0.08
N PHE A 31 -27.98 -20.30 -0.15
CA PHE A 31 -27.79 -19.46 -1.31
C PHE A 31 -26.49 -19.84 -2.01
N TRP A 32 -26.59 -20.34 -3.24
CA TRP A 32 -25.44 -20.62 -4.09
C TRP A 32 -24.79 -19.31 -4.52
N LEU A 33 -23.76 -18.89 -3.80
CA LEU A 33 -22.96 -17.71 -4.15
C LEU A 33 -22.29 -17.96 -5.51
N ASN A 34 -22.82 -17.39 -6.59
CA ASN A 34 -22.16 -17.44 -7.90
C ASN A 34 -21.03 -16.38 -7.91
N PRO A 35 -19.75 -16.76 -7.81
CA PRO A 35 -18.66 -15.80 -7.66
C PRO A 35 -18.50 -14.88 -8.88
N ARG A 36 -19.05 -15.28 -10.04
CA ARG A 36 -19.03 -14.49 -11.28
C ARG A 36 -20.01 -13.32 -11.28
N GLN A 37 -20.97 -13.30 -10.36
CA GLN A 37 -22.04 -12.29 -10.31
C GLN A 37 -21.78 -11.20 -9.27
N LEU A 38 -20.82 -11.40 -8.38
CA LEU A 38 -20.48 -10.43 -7.34
C LEU A 38 -19.41 -9.47 -7.87
N ARG A 39 -19.83 -8.34 -8.45
CA ARG A 39 -18.91 -7.24 -8.81
C ARG A 39 -18.02 -6.80 -7.64
N GLY A 40 -18.51 -6.93 -6.40
CA GLY A 40 -17.73 -6.63 -5.19
C GLY A 40 -16.69 -7.70 -4.84
N SER A 41 -16.87 -8.96 -5.22
CA SER A 41 -15.89 -10.01 -4.94
C SER A 41 -14.69 -9.93 -5.90
N ASP A 42 -14.90 -9.54 -7.16
CA ASP A 42 -13.77 -9.26 -8.09
C ASP A 42 -12.89 -8.11 -7.56
N PHE A 43 -13.50 -7.08 -6.97
CA PHE A 43 -12.76 -6.02 -6.31
C PHE A 43 -11.94 -6.54 -5.11
N LEU A 44 -12.57 -7.27 -4.19
CA LEU A 44 -11.87 -7.83 -3.01
C LEU A 44 -10.74 -8.79 -3.40
N MET A 45 -10.95 -9.63 -4.41
CA MET A 45 -9.93 -10.56 -4.91
C MET A 45 -8.76 -9.83 -5.58
N ARG A 46 -9.02 -8.79 -6.39
CA ARG A 46 -7.95 -7.99 -7.01
C ARG A 46 -7.21 -7.15 -5.98
N TRP A 47 -7.93 -6.61 -4.99
CA TRP A 47 -7.35 -5.88 -3.88
C TRP A 47 -6.42 -6.78 -3.06
N SER A 48 -6.88 -7.98 -2.65
CA SER A 48 -6.04 -8.89 -1.88
C SER A 48 -4.80 -9.36 -2.66
N GLN A 49 -4.93 -9.58 -3.97
CA GLN A 49 -3.79 -9.85 -4.85
C GLN A 49 -2.81 -8.67 -4.91
N GLY A 50 -3.31 -7.44 -4.95
CA GLY A 50 -2.49 -6.23 -4.91
C GLY A 50 -1.69 -6.11 -3.61
N VAL A 51 -2.35 -6.26 -2.46
CA VAL A 51 -1.72 -6.24 -1.13
C VAL A 51 -0.69 -7.35 -0.98
N TRP A 52 -0.99 -8.56 -1.47
CA TRP A 52 -0.03 -9.68 -1.44
C TRP A 52 1.24 -9.40 -2.27
N SER A 53 1.08 -8.83 -3.47
CA SER A 53 2.22 -8.43 -4.31
C SER A 53 3.07 -7.34 -3.66
N GLU A 54 2.43 -6.39 -3.00
CA GLU A 54 3.10 -5.31 -2.27
C GLU A 54 3.95 -5.85 -1.12
N ASN A 55 3.38 -6.73 -0.29
CA ASN A 55 4.12 -7.41 0.78
C ASN A 55 5.34 -8.16 0.27
N ARG A 56 5.21 -8.83 -0.88
CA ARG A 56 6.33 -9.60 -1.46
C ARG A 56 7.46 -8.72 -1.98
N LEU A 57 7.13 -7.57 -2.55
CA LEU A 57 8.11 -6.58 -2.97
C LEU A 57 8.82 -5.97 -1.76
N MET A 58 8.06 -5.61 -0.71
CA MET A 58 8.65 -5.10 0.53
C MET A 58 9.60 -6.12 1.17
N ASP A 59 9.18 -7.38 1.30
CA ASP A 59 10.02 -8.46 1.81
C ASP A 59 11.32 -8.63 1.01
N ALA A 60 11.23 -8.53 -0.32
CA ALA A 60 12.38 -8.71 -1.20
C ALA A 60 13.37 -7.55 -1.07
N VAL A 61 12.87 -6.31 -1.03
CA VAL A 61 13.69 -5.10 -0.89
C VAL A 61 14.33 -5.03 0.49
N ASN A 62 13.55 -5.26 1.55
CA ASN A 62 14.04 -5.16 2.93
C ASN A 62 15.05 -6.27 3.28
N LYS A 63 15.18 -7.32 2.47
CA LYS A 63 16.22 -8.36 2.64
C LYS A 63 17.58 -7.98 2.08
N THR A 64 17.65 -6.99 1.19
CA THR A 64 18.92 -6.63 0.54
C THR A 64 19.73 -5.63 1.36
N ASP A 65 19.18 -5.10 2.46
CA ASP A 65 19.75 -4.05 3.35
C ASP A 65 20.20 -2.74 2.65
N GLU A 66 20.12 -2.67 1.31
CA GLU A 66 20.44 -1.47 0.52
C GLU A 66 19.31 -0.44 0.51
N TYR A 67 18.06 -0.89 0.64
CA TYR A 67 16.88 -0.03 0.56
C TYR A 67 15.82 -0.48 1.57
N PHE A 68 14.97 0.46 2.00
CA PHE A 68 13.83 0.18 2.86
C PHE A 68 12.54 0.49 2.12
N ALA A 69 11.67 -0.50 1.98
CA ALA A 69 10.36 -0.39 1.35
C ALA A 69 9.27 -0.31 2.44
N LEU A 70 8.49 0.77 2.37
CA LEU A 70 7.34 1.03 3.23
C LEU A 70 6.03 0.71 2.50
N PRO A 71 5.00 0.21 3.21
CA PRO A 71 3.70 -0.02 2.61
C PRO A 71 3.08 1.31 2.19
N TYR A 72 2.47 1.31 1.02
CA TYR A 72 1.64 2.40 0.56
C TYR A 72 0.48 2.57 1.54
N GLY A 73 0.42 3.73 2.18
CA GLY A 73 -0.64 4.04 3.14
C GLY A 73 -2.02 4.00 2.48
N PRO A 74 -3.10 3.87 3.28
CA PRO A 74 -4.45 3.90 2.76
C PRO A 74 -4.68 5.19 1.96
N SER A 75 -5.04 5.02 0.69
CA SER A 75 -5.51 6.10 -0.18
C SER A 75 -6.68 6.81 0.50
N GLY A 76 -6.43 8.00 1.06
CA GLY A 76 -7.41 8.82 1.72
C GLY A 76 -7.21 10.27 1.35
N THR A 77 -8.28 10.98 1.00
CA THR A 77 -8.26 12.43 0.90
C THR A 77 -8.23 13.02 2.30
N ALA A 78 -7.20 13.82 2.60
CA ALA A 78 -7.15 14.61 3.82
C ALA A 78 -8.43 15.49 3.89
N PRO A 79 -9.04 15.65 5.09
CA PRO A 79 -10.21 16.50 5.24
C PRO A 79 -9.90 17.93 4.77
N THR A 80 -10.64 18.44 3.79
CA THR A 80 -10.42 19.80 3.24
C THR A 80 -11.23 20.88 3.95
N ASP A 81 -12.21 20.46 4.75
CA ASP A 81 -13.34 21.34 5.12
C ASP A 81 -13.24 21.85 6.56
N ASP A 82 -12.34 21.25 7.37
CA ASP A 82 -12.12 21.60 8.77
C ASP A 82 -10.64 21.43 9.15
N VAL A 83 -10.05 22.52 9.67
CA VAL A 83 -8.67 22.58 10.14
C VAL A 83 -8.42 21.57 11.26
N ARG A 84 -9.39 21.38 12.18
CA ARG A 84 -9.19 20.46 13.31
C ARG A 84 -9.20 19.00 12.86
N ALA A 85 -10.09 18.66 11.93
CA ALA A 85 -10.11 17.34 11.30
C ALA A 85 -8.83 17.05 10.51
N TYR A 86 -8.27 18.08 9.85
CA TYR A 86 -7.00 17.99 9.12
C TYR A 86 -5.82 17.66 10.06
N GLU A 87 -5.67 18.38 11.17
CA GLU A 87 -4.57 18.09 12.11
C GLU A 87 -4.69 16.70 12.76
N LEU A 88 -5.91 16.33 13.18
CA LEU A 88 -6.15 15.01 13.77
C LEU A 88 -5.86 13.87 12.77
N TYR A 89 -6.06 14.11 11.47
CA TYR A 89 -5.73 13.16 10.41
C TYR A 89 -4.21 12.91 10.34
N PHE A 90 -3.38 13.96 10.40
CA PHE A 90 -1.92 13.80 10.41
C PHE A 90 -1.38 13.22 11.71
N GLU A 91 -1.93 13.60 12.87
CA GLU A 91 -1.58 12.97 14.15
C GLU A 91 -1.83 11.45 14.13
N ARG A 92 -2.91 10.99 13.44
CA ARG A 92 -3.22 9.57 13.29
C ARG A 92 -2.24 8.86 12.34
N LEU A 93 -1.87 9.50 11.24
CA LEU A 93 -0.88 8.95 10.30
C LEU A 93 0.49 8.83 10.95
N GLU A 94 0.91 9.84 11.71
CA GLU A 94 2.18 9.86 12.43
C GLU A 94 2.21 8.75 13.49
N LYS A 95 1.14 8.59 14.29
CA LYS A 95 1.00 7.46 15.23
C LYS A 95 1.02 6.09 14.56
N ALA A 96 0.54 6.01 13.32
CA ALA A 96 0.55 4.78 12.54
C ALA A 96 1.88 4.54 11.80
N GLY A 97 2.86 5.43 11.94
CA GLY A 97 4.18 5.31 11.31
C GLY A 97 4.23 5.71 9.84
N TYR A 98 3.21 6.42 9.34
CA TYR A 98 3.05 6.82 7.93
C TYR A 98 3.34 8.30 7.66
N GLY A 99 4.07 8.99 8.55
CA GLY A 99 4.38 10.40 8.43
C GLY A 99 5.88 10.68 8.38
N LEU A 100 6.31 11.49 7.42
CA LEU A 100 7.61 12.18 7.45
C LEU A 100 7.33 13.65 7.75
N ALA A 101 7.99 14.20 8.76
CA ALA A 101 7.88 15.63 9.07
C ALA A 101 8.44 16.48 7.92
N LEU A 102 7.84 17.65 7.67
CA LEU A 102 8.21 18.50 6.53
C LEU A 102 9.67 18.97 6.61
N ASP A 103 10.13 19.34 7.80
CA ASP A 103 11.50 19.75 8.08
C ASP A 103 12.49 18.60 7.83
N GLU A 104 12.12 17.37 8.18
CA GLU A 104 12.91 16.18 7.88
C GLU A 104 12.98 15.92 6.37
N ALA A 105 11.85 16.04 5.67
CA ALA A 105 11.78 15.92 4.22
C ALA A 105 12.67 16.97 3.52
N GLU A 106 12.62 18.22 3.99
CA GLU A 106 13.47 19.30 3.49
C GLU A 106 14.96 19.03 3.74
N ARG A 107 15.32 18.54 4.93
CA ARG A 107 16.71 18.16 5.23
C ARG A 107 17.21 17.09 4.27
N LEU A 108 16.44 16.02 4.09
CA LEU A 108 16.80 14.89 3.21
C LEU A 108 17.00 15.33 1.75
N VAL A 109 16.18 16.27 1.26
CA VAL A 109 16.35 16.86 -0.08
C VAL A 109 17.59 17.75 -0.15
N ALA A 110 17.82 18.60 0.85
CA ALA A 110 18.95 19.53 0.89
C ALA A 110 20.31 18.82 0.99
N GLU A 111 20.35 17.71 1.73
CA GLU A 111 21.55 16.88 1.91
C GLU A 111 21.78 15.91 0.74
N GLY A 112 20.85 15.83 -0.22
CA GLY A 112 20.95 14.93 -1.36
C GLY A 112 20.77 13.45 -0.98
N LEU A 113 20.17 13.18 0.18
CA LEU A 113 19.88 11.82 0.66
C LEU A 113 18.66 11.22 -0.02
N VAL A 114 17.82 12.05 -0.65
CA VAL A 114 16.71 11.62 -1.52
C VAL A 114 16.84 12.33 -2.87
N LEU A 115 16.86 11.55 -3.96
CA LEU A 115 16.97 12.07 -5.32
C LEU A 115 15.60 12.22 -5.98
N PRO A 116 15.37 13.30 -6.77
CA PRO A 116 14.12 13.49 -7.47
C PRO A 116 14.00 12.53 -8.66
N THR A 117 12.78 12.06 -8.91
CA THR A 117 12.39 11.56 -10.23
C THR A 117 11.94 12.73 -11.09
N GLU A 118 12.64 13.02 -12.17
CA GLU A 118 12.23 14.03 -13.14
C GLU A 118 11.28 13.45 -14.20
N GLN A 119 10.13 14.08 -14.36
CA GLN A 119 9.19 13.80 -15.44
C GLN A 119 9.11 15.01 -16.37
N ILE A 120 9.31 14.75 -17.67
CA ILE A 120 9.30 15.77 -18.71
C ILE A 120 8.00 15.64 -19.49
N PHE A 121 7.22 16.72 -19.52
CA PHE A 121 5.96 16.80 -20.26
C PHE A 121 6.15 17.75 -21.43
N GLN A 122 5.92 17.27 -22.65
CA GLN A 122 5.90 18.12 -23.83
C GLN A 122 4.49 18.50 -24.21
N ALA A 123 4.25 19.81 -24.33
CA ALA A 123 3.01 20.32 -24.88
C ALA A 123 3.07 20.28 -26.43
N PRO A 124 1.92 20.10 -27.12
CA PRO A 124 1.85 20.11 -28.59
C PRO A 124 2.43 21.38 -29.25
N GLY A 125 2.48 22.50 -28.51
CA GLY A 125 3.06 23.77 -28.96
C GLY A 125 4.57 23.94 -28.71
N GLY A 126 5.29 22.90 -28.29
CA GLY A 126 6.74 22.91 -28.10
C GLY A 126 7.22 23.37 -26.71
N ALA A 127 6.34 23.92 -25.86
CA ALA A 127 6.66 24.18 -24.47
C ALA A 127 6.87 22.85 -23.72
N THR A 128 8.00 22.73 -23.02
CA THR A 128 8.32 21.54 -22.23
C THR A 128 8.29 21.92 -20.74
N THR A 129 7.46 21.24 -19.96
CA THR A 129 7.37 21.41 -18.51
C THR A 129 8.09 20.24 -17.83
N LYS A 130 8.85 20.53 -16.77
CA LYS A 130 9.49 19.50 -15.93
C LYS A 130 8.83 19.46 -14.56
N LYS A 131 8.60 18.26 -14.05
CA LYS A 131 8.12 18.00 -12.69
C LYS A 131 9.14 17.13 -11.98
N ALA A 132 9.70 17.63 -10.88
CA ALA A 132 10.52 16.84 -9.97
C ALA A 132 9.60 16.26 -8.89
N ILE A 133 9.71 14.96 -8.63
CA ILE A 133 8.94 14.25 -7.61
C ILE A 133 9.93 13.56 -6.68
N PHE A 134 9.89 13.93 -5.40
CA PHE A 134 10.64 13.27 -4.34
C PHE A 134 9.74 12.22 -3.68
N LYS A 135 10.29 11.02 -3.46
CA LYS A 135 9.61 9.92 -2.75
C LYS A 135 10.36 9.67 -1.45
N PHE A 136 9.63 9.66 -0.35
CA PHE A 136 10.13 9.48 1.00
C PHE A 136 9.61 8.15 1.56
#